data_AF-A0A1L7BCX3-F1
#
_entry.id   AF-A0A1L7BCX3-F1
#
_cell.length_a   1.000
_cell.length_b   1.000
_cell.length_c   1.000
_cell.angle_alpha   90.00
_cell.angle_beta   90.00
_cell.angle_gamma   90.00
#
_symmetry.space_group_name_H-M   'P 1'
#
loop_
_entity.id
_entity.type
_entity.pdbx_description
1 polymer ?
#
loop_
_entity_poly.entity_id
_entity_poly.type
_entity_poly.pdbx_seq_one_letter_code
_entity_poly.pdbx_strand_id
1 'polypeptide(L)'
;MRRLSVLLVFVAIISFAFNISYGGRSIKIEEIDFDSTYALLNDYSNFLRVESPSTGAISSFKYIEWKGKFVSFSRNVLVLDEKPVEEVSIEDIFKFFDIPFRKYEKSYRLPDMIISKVVDFRSYIQFDYNGEYKLEISKNGDLLKVYSQGLIYYDDVLFEKGAIIFSKKIDLNFEMEINKLPGRVIIQFFREYNIDNLIVKVFGEKIDSYDSKSFALVFKNSNLNIIFVPNYSPDFDGKDWKIFSISEKIGKVTSKRFKLKIYYLPFVQLPKDLPGIIIFAPKETWNDIKKFVEEEIM
;
A
#
# COMPACT_ATOMS: atom_id res chain seq x y z
N MET A 1 -71.25 -25.48 -24.50
CA MET A 1 -70.26 -25.09 -25.53
C MET A 1 -69.08 -24.43 -24.83
N ARG A 2 -67.88 -24.89 -25.20
CA ARG A 2 -66.61 -24.70 -24.48
C ARG A 2 -66.20 -23.22 -24.40
N ARG A 3 -65.72 -22.84 -23.22
CA ARG A 3 -64.96 -21.63 -22.94
C ARG A 3 -63.74 -21.58 -23.86
N LEU A 4 -63.67 -20.58 -24.74
CA LEU A 4 -62.43 -20.24 -25.42
C LEU A 4 -61.64 -19.32 -24.48
N SER A 5 -60.88 -19.93 -23.58
CA SER A 5 -59.81 -19.24 -22.89
C SER A 5 -58.77 -18.88 -23.95
N VAL A 6 -58.70 -17.61 -24.32
CA VAL A 6 -57.56 -17.07 -25.07
C VAL A 6 -56.36 -17.17 -24.12
N LEU A 7 -55.62 -18.27 -24.28
CA LEU A 7 -54.36 -18.54 -23.63
C LEU A 7 -53.40 -17.47 -24.14
N LEU A 8 -53.22 -16.43 -23.35
CA LEU A 8 -52.20 -15.41 -23.54
C LEU A 8 -50.88 -16.12 -23.29
N VAL A 9 -50.31 -16.70 -24.35
CA VAL A 9 -48.95 -17.23 -24.35
C VAL A 9 -48.03 -16.02 -24.25
N PHE A 10 -47.82 -15.54 -23.02
CA PHE A 10 -46.61 -14.83 -22.65
C PHE A 10 -45.47 -15.83 -22.86
N VAL A 11 -44.95 -15.91 -24.08
CA VAL A 11 -43.55 -16.28 -24.26
C VAL A 11 -42.78 -15.11 -23.66
N ALA A 12 -42.60 -15.15 -22.34
CA ALA A 12 -41.51 -14.42 -21.73
C ALA A 12 -40.25 -15.06 -22.33
N ILE A 13 -39.77 -14.48 -23.44
CA ILE A 13 -38.37 -14.60 -23.83
C ILE A 13 -37.64 -14.03 -22.62
N ILE A 14 -37.24 -14.91 -21.71
CA ILE A 14 -36.35 -14.56 -20.61
C ILE A 14 -35.04 -14.23 -21.32
N SER A 15 -34.89 -12.99 -21.76
CA SER A 15 -33.58 -12.46 -22.09
C SER A 15 -32.80 -12.54 -20.78
N PHE A 16 -31.86 -13.47 -20.73
CA PHE A 16 -30.93 -13.62 -19.62
C PHE A 16 -29.93 -12.47 -19.69
N ALA A 17 -30.42 -11.26 -19.45
CA ALA A 17 -29.58 -10.11 -19.27
C ALA A 17 -29.03 -10.11 -17.85
N PHE A 18 -27.72 -10.01 -17.73
CA PHE A 18 -27.04 -9.87 -16.45
C PHE A 18 -26.48 -8.45 -16.33
N ASN A 19 -26.58 -7.89 -15.13
CA ASN A 19 -26.04 -6.55 -14.84
C ASN A 19 -24.69 -6.69 -14.14
N ILE A 20 -23.66 -6.06 -14.67
CA ILE A 20 -22.32 -6.02 -14.08
C ILE A 20 -22.08 -4.61 -13.56
N SER A 21 -21.67 -4.47 -12.30
CA SER A 21 -21.49 -3.17 -11.65
C SER A 21 -20.12 -3.01 -10.98
N TYR A 22 -19.56 -1.80 -11.06
CA TYR A 22 -18.30 -1.37 -10.42
C TYR A 22 -18.15 0.15 -10.53
N GLY A 23 -17.50 0.80 -9.57
CA GLY A 23 -17.15 2.23 -9.65
C GLY A 23 -18.35 3.16 -9.86
N GLY A 24 -19.54 2.77 -9.37
CA GLY A 24 -20.79 3.49 -9.63
C GLY A 24 -21.35 3.33 -11.06
N ARG A 25 -20.71 2.53 -11.91
CA ARG A 25 -21.15 2.18 -13.27
C ARG A 25 -21.92 0.87 -13.27
N SER A 26 -22.76 0.69 -14.29
CA SER A 26 -23.46 -0.57 -14.56
C SER A 26 -23.48 -0.84 -16.06
N ILE A 27 -23.11 -2.06 -16.45
CA ILE A 27 -23.16 -2.56 -17.82
C ILE A 27 -24.17 -3.70 -17.86
N LYS A 28 -25.05 -3.68 -18.86
CA LYS A 28 -25.99 -4.77 -19.12
C LYS A 28 -25.44 -5.62 -20.26
N ILE A 29 -25.27 -6.92 -20.02
CA ILE A 29 -24.85 -7.89 -21.04
C ILE A 29 -26.02 -8.81 -21.34
N GLU A 30 -26.43 -8.86 -22.60
CA GLU A 30 -27.56 -9.67 -23.08
C GLU A 30 -27.10 -11.00 -23.70
N GLU A 31 -25.91 -11.01 -24.31
CA GLU A 31 -25.27 -12.17 -24.93
C GLU A 31 -23.76 -12.12 -24.66
N ILE A 32 -23.12 -13.28 -24.52
CA ILE A 32 -21.67 -13.39 -24.34
C ILE A 32 -21.04 -13.65 -25.71
N ASP A 33 -20.65 -12.56 -26.37
CA ASP A 33 -19.99 -12.56 -27.66
C ASP A 33 -18.68 -11.78 -27.61
N PHE A 34 -17.99 -11.69 -28.76
CA PHE A 34 -16.72 -10.98 -28.84
C PHE A 34 -16.86 -9.50 -28.46
N ASP A 35 -17.86 -8.79 -29.01
CA ASP A 35 -17.97 -7.34 -28.87
C ASP A 35 -18.36 -6.95 -27.44
N SER A 36 -19.33 -7.67 -26.84
CA SER A 36 -19.75 -7.49 -25.44
C SER A 36 -18.65 -7.82 -24.44
N THR A 37 -17.92 -8.93 -24.67
CA THR A 37 -16.82 -9.34 -23.79
C THR A 37 -15.67 -8.34 -23.88
N TYR A 38 -15.29 -7.93 -25.10
CA TYR A 38 -14.23 -6.93 -25.28
C TYR A 38 -14.62 -5.58 -24.65
N ALA A 39 -15.85 -5.11 -24.88
CA ALA A 39 -16.33 -3.86 -24.31
C ALA A 39 -16.29 -3.87 -22.78
N LEU A 40 -16.72 -4.98 -22.16
CA LEU A 40 -16.65 -5.16 -20.70
C LEU A 40 -15.21 -5.14 -20.20
N LEU A 41 -14.33 -5.96 -20.79
CA LEU A 41 -12.94 -6.09 -20.34
C LEU A 41 -12.19 -4.78 -20.54
N ASN A 42 -12.42 -4.07 -21.64
CA ASN A 42 -11.80 -2.79 -21.93
C ASN A 42 -12.32 -1.66 -21.03
N ASP A 43 -13.64 -1.57 -20.76
CA ASP A 43 -14.12 -0.55 -19.82
C ASP A 43 -13.61 -0.82 -18.40
N TYR A 44 -13.60 -2.07 -17.97
CA TYR A 44 -13.13 -2.44 -16.64
C TYR A 44 -11.61 -2.26 -16.48
N SER A 45 -10.79 -2.60 -17.50
CA SER A 45 -9.35 -2.36 -17.48
C SER A 45 -9.02 -0.87 -17.40
N ASN A 46 -9.75 -0.05 -18.18
CA ASN A 46 -9.61 1.41 -18.15
C ASN A 46 -10.01 1.99 -16.79
N PHE A 47 -11.10 1.48 -16.19
CA PHE A 47 -11.51 1.85 -14.83
C PHE A 47 -10.42 1.52 -13.80
N LEU A 48 -9.86 0.31 -13.88
CA LEU A 48 -8.78 -0.13 -13.01
C LEU A 48 -7.44 0.59 -13.27
N ARG A 49 -7.29 1.25 -14.43
CA ARG A 49 -6.03 1.85 -14.92
C ARG A 49 -4.92 0.81 -15.11
N VAL A 50 -5.31 -0.36 -15.62
CA VAL A 50 -4.39 -1.45 -16.00
C VAL A 50 -4.33 -1.56 -17.52
N GLU A 51 -3.45 -2.43 -18.01
CA GLU A 51 -3.34 -2.72 -19.44
C GLU A 51 -4.68 -3.15 -20.04
N SER A 52 -5.05 -2.51 -21.15
CA SER A 52 -6.27 -2.85 -21.90
C SER A 52 -6.10 -4.16 -22.65
N PRO A 53 -7.19 -4.94 -22.82
CA PRO A 53 -7.16 -6.13 -23.65
C PRO A 53 -6.76 -5.79 -25.08
N SER A 54 -5.96 -6.66 -25.70
CA SER A 54 -5.65 -6.59 -27.13
C SER A 54 -6.58 -7.52 -27.91
N THR A 55 -6.67 -7.33 -29.23
CA THR A 55 -7.51 -8.18 -30.08
C THR A 55 -6.79 -8.54 -31.37
N GLY A 56 -7.21 -9.64 -31.97
CA GLY A 56 -6.76 -10.03 -33.30
C GLY A 56 -7.68 -11.06 -33.94
N ALA A 57 -7.27 -11.55 -35.11
CA ALA A 57 -8.00 -12.57 -35.83
C ALA A 57 -7.05 -13.59 -36.47
N ILE A 58 -7.45 -14.86 -36.44
CA ILE A 58 -6.79 -15.96 -37.16
C ILE A 58 -7.87 -16.68 -37.96
N SER A 59 -7.82 -16.56 -39.29
CA SER A 59 -8.90 -17.03 -40.17
C SER A 59 -10.26 -16.45 -39.77
N SER A 60 -11.25 -17.30 -39.45
CA SER A 60 -12.58 -16.89 -38.98
C SER A 60 -12.70 -16.66 -37.48
N PHE A 61 -11.63 -16.90 -36.71
CA PHE A 61 -11.63 -16.74 -35.25
C PHE A 61 -11.19 -15.34 -34.88
N LYS A 62 -12.00 -14.64 -34.06
CA LYS A 62 -11.58 -13.42 -33.38
C LYS A 62 -11.11 -13.78 -31.98
N TYR A 63 -10.04 -13.15 -31.49
CA TYR A 63 -9.58 -13.38 -30.13
C TYR A 63 -9.37 -12.09 -29.36
N ILE A 64 -9.51 -12.20 -28.04
CA ILE A 64 -9.17 -11.20 -27.03
C ILE A 64 -8.00 -11.78 -26.23
N GLU A 65 -6.94 -11.01 -26.10
CA GLU A 65 -5.81 -11.33 -25.22
C GLU A 65 -5.80 -10.35 -24.03
N TRP A 66 -5.74 -10.88 -22.82
CA TRP A 66 -5.63 -10.05 -21.62
C TRP A 66 -4.93 -10.81 -20.50
N LYS A 67 -4.01 -10.13 -19.79
CA LYS A 67 -3.17 -10.72 -18.73
C LYS A 67 -2.45 -12.02 -19.16
N GLY A 68 -2.06 -12.12 -20.43
CA GLY A 68 -1.41 -13.30 -21.00
C GLY A 68 -2.32 -14.51 -21.25
N LYS A 69 -3.65 -14.32 -21.21
CA LYS A 69 -4.66 -15.36 -21.51
C LYS A 69 -5.43 -15.04 -22.77
N PHE A 70 -5.84 -16.06 -23.53
CA PHE A 70 -6.53 -15.91 -24.81
C PHE A 70 -7.96 -16.44 -24.76
N VAL A 71 -8.90 -15.61 -25.17
CA VAL A 71 -10.30 -16.00 -25.40
C VAL A 71 -10.56 -15.87 -26.89
N SER A 72 -10.99 -16.95 -27.54
CA SER A 72 -11.33 -16.95 -28.97
C SER A 72 -12.81 -17.21 -29.19
N PHE A 73 -13.39 -16.51 -30.15
CA PHE A 73 -14.78 -16.63 -30.55
C PHE A 73 -14.86 -17.08 -32.01
N SER A 74 -15.61 -18.15 -32.24
CA SER A 74 -16.14 -18.56 -33.53
C SER A 74 -17.65 -18.71 -33.40
N ARG A 75 -18.39 -18.60 -34.50
CA ARG A 75 -19.85 -18.40 -34.57
C ARG A 75 -20.70 -19.10 -33.51
N ASN A 76 -20.33 -20.30 -33.04
CA ASN A 76 -21.01 -21.06 -31.99
C ASN A 76 -20.07 -21.64 -30.90
N VAL A 77 -18.78 -21.30 -30.90
CA VAL A 77 -17.79 -21.93 -30.01
C VAL A 77 -16.89 -20.85 -29.41
N LEU A 78 -16.85 -20.83 -28.09
CA LEU A 78 -15.91 -20.04 -27.32
C LEU A 78 -14.78 -20.98 -26.86
N VAL A 79 -13.53 -20.56 -27.11
CA VAL A 79 -12.33 -21.31 -26.74
C VAL A 79 -11.55 -20.51 -25.72
N LEU A 80 -11.32 -21.11 -24.55
CA LEU A 80 -10.51 -20.57 -23.46
C LEU A 80 -9.11 -21.18 -23.54
N ASP A 81 -8.12 -20.39 -23.96
CA ASP A 81 -6.79 -20.77 -24.44
C ASP A 81 -6.82 -21.82 -25.56
N GLU A 82 -7.19 -23.06 -25.24
CA GLU A 82 -7.25 -24.20 -26.16
C GLU A 82 -8.45 -25.14 -25.90
N LYS A 83 -9.31 -24.82 -24.91
CA LYS A 83 -10.44 -25.68 -24.53
C LYS A 83 -11.76 -25.13 -25.07
N PRO A 84 -12.45 -25.87 -25.96
CA PRO A 84 -13.79 -25.48 -26.38
C PRO A 84 -14.77 -25.63 -25.21
N VAL A 85 -15.64 -24.65 -25.04
CA VAL A 85 -16.71 -24.65 -24.04
C VAL A 85 -18.03 -24.38 -24.75
N GLU A 86 -18.99 -25.30 -24.60
CA GLU A 86 -20.26 -25.27 -25.33
C GLU A 86 -21.31 -24.34 -24.69
N GLU A 87 -21.22 -24.10 -23.38
CA GLU A 87 -22.10 -23.19 -22.63
C GLU A 87 -21.25 -22.31 -21.71
N VAL A 88 -20.85 -21.13 -22.18
CA VAL A 88 -20.05 -20.18 -21.38
C VAL A 88 -20.96 -19.24 -20.62
N SER A 89 -20.81 -19.22 -19.30
CA SER A 89 -21.38 -18.17 -18.45
C SER A 89 -20.39 -17.01 -18.30
N ILE A 90 -20.91 -15.84 -17.93
CA ILE A 90 -20.03 -14.69 -17.66
C ILE A 90 -19.10 -14.95 -16.46
N GLU A 91 -19.49 -15.84 -15.55
CA GLU A 91 -18.63 -16.30 -14.47
C GLU A 91 -17.42 -17.06 -14.97
N ASP A 92 -17.56 -17.81 -16.07
CA ASP A 92 -16.44 -18.54 -16.65
C ASP A 92 -15.44 -17.57 -17.27
N ILE A 93 -15.91 -16.48 -17.89
CA ILE A 93 -15.06 -15.37 -18.34
C ILE A 93 -14.32 -14.73 -17.15
N PHE A 94 -15.03 -14.44 -16.06
CA PHE A 94 -14.41 -13.86 -14.87
C PHE A 94 -13.37 -14.79 -14.23
N LYS A 95 -13.71 -16.06 -14.04
CA LYS A 95 -12.78 -17.07 -13.51
C LYS A 95 -11.59 -17.25 -14.44
N PHE A 96 -11.82 -17.26 -15.76
CA PHE A 96 -10.74 -17.41 -16.74
C PHE A 96 -9.74 -16.26 -16.65
N PHE A 97 -10.18 -15.00 -16.55
CA PHE A 97 -9.29 -13.83 -16.46
C PHE A 97 -8.86 -13.44 -15.03
N ASP A 98 -9.13 -14.30 -14.05
CA ASP A 98 -8.91 -14.04 -12.62
C ASP A 98 -9.50 -12.68 -12.20
N ILE A 99 -10.72 -12.39 -12.66
CA ILE A 99 -11.48 -11.22 -12.23
C ILE A 99 -12.26 -11.64 -10.99
N PRO A 100 -11.95 -11.12 -9.80
CA PRO A 100 -12.73 -11.38 -8.62
C PRO A 100 -14.11 -10.72 -8.76
N PHE A 101 -15.16 -11.40 -8.31
CA PHE A 101 -16.52 -10.90 -8.41
C PHE A 101 -17.40 -11.42 -7.27
N ARG A 102 -18.50 -10.70 -7.00
CA ARG A 102 -19.58 -11.16 -6.16
C ARG A 102 -20.86 -11.27 -6.98
N LYS A 103 -21.54 -12.41 -6.86
CA LYS A 103 -22.82 -12.68 -7.54
C LYS A 103 -23.99 -12.35 -6.61
N TYR A 104 -24.99 -11.65 -7.14
CA TYR A 104 -26.29 -11.44 -6.50
C TYR A 104 -27.39 -11.78 -7.50
N GLU A 105 -28.04 -12.94 -7.37
CA GLU A 105 -29.10 -13.41 -8.27
C GLU A 105 -28.80 -13.25 -9.79
N LYS A 106 -29.13 -12.09 -10.38
CA LYS A 106 -28.92 -11.72 -11.80
C LYS A 106 -27.93 -10.57 -12.01
N SER A 107 -27.16 -10.19 -11.00
CA SER A 107 -26.12 -9.18 -11.10
C SER A 107 -24.79 -9.68 -10.57
N TYR A 108 -23.74 -9.10 -11.13
CA TYR A 108 -22.37 -9.31 -10.72
C TYR A 108 -21.81 -7.95 -10.29
N ARG A 109 -21.06 -7.96 -9.20
CA ARG A 109 -20.33 -6.79 -8.73
C ARG A 109 -18.84 -7.09 -8.80
N LEU A 110 -18.12 -6.28 -9.56
CA LEU A 110 -16.67 -6.33 -9.64
C LEU A 110 -16.10 -5.34 -8.61
N PRO A 111 -14.86 -5.54 -8.13
CA PRO A 111 -14.24 -4.63 -7.18
C PRO A 111 -14.15 -3.22 -7.73
N ASP A 112 -14.48 -2.27 -6.86
CA ASP A 112 -14.26 -0.84 -7.06
C ASP A 112 -12.76 -0.50 -6.91
N MET A 113 -12.04 -1.29 -6.12
CA MET A 113 -10.62 -1.15 -5.83
C MET A 113 -9.96 -2.53 -5.74
N ILE A 114 -8.76 -2.66 -6.31
CA ILE A 114 -7.92 -3.86 -6.15
C ILE A 114 -6.62 -3.44 -5.50
N ILE A 115 -6.35 -3.92 -4.29
CA ILE A 115 -5.07 -3.67 -3.60
C ILE A 115 -4.07 -4.71 -4.12
N SER A 116 -3.04 -4.24 -4.83
CA SER A 116 -2.01 -5.12 -5.39
C SER A 116 -0.89 -5.39 -4.39
N LYS A 117 -0.65 -4.45 -3.47
CA LYS A 117 0.43 -4.58 -2.49
C LYS A 117 0.13 -3.76 -1.24
N VAL A 118 0.37 -4.37 -0.08
CA VAL A 118 0.48 -3.64 1.19
C VAL A 118 1.89 -3.82 1.72
N VAL A 119 2.54 -2.72 2.05
CA VAL A 119 3.87 -2.76 2.66
C VAL A 119 3.85 -1.99 3.97
N ASP A 120 4.20 -2.69 5.04
CA ASP A 120 4.37 -2.10 6.35
C ASP A 120 5.85 -1.92 6.65
N PHE A 121 6.25 -0.66 6.80
CA PHE A 121 7.62 -0.30 7.07
C PHE A 121 7.84 0.26 8.48
N ARG A 122 6.93 -0.06 9.41
CA ARG A 122 6.85 0.45 10.79
C ARG A 122 6.55 1.94 10.90
N SER A 123 7.26 2.81 10.19
CA SER A 123 7.08 4.26 10.18
C SER A 123 6.02 4.75 9.19
N TYR A 124 5.64 3.92 8.22
CA TYR A 124 4.48 4.14 7.36
C TYR A 124 3.94 2.82 6.83
N ILE A 125 2.71 2.86 6.33
CA ILE A 125 2.08 1.77 5.57
C ILE A 125 1.71 2.30 4.20
N GLN A 126 2.05 1.54 3.17
CA GLN A 126 1.70 1.84 1.79
C GLN A 126 0.71 0.81 1.27
N PHE A 127 -0.36 1.28 0.61
CA PHE A 127 -1.26 0.47 -0.19
C PHE A 127 -1.12 0.91 -1.65
N ASP A 128 -0.59 0.04 -2.50
CA ASP A 128 -0.66 0.20 -3.95
C ASP A 128 -1.97 -0.42 -4.44
N TYR A 129 -2.68 0.28 -5.32
CA TYR A 129 -4.00 -0.14 -5.76
C TYR A 129 -4.34 0.31 -7.19
N ASN A 130 -5.27 -0.44 -7.78
CA ASN A 130 -5.91 -0.15 -9.05
C ASN A 130 -7.39 0.21 -8.82
N GLY A 131 -7.98 0.99 -9.72
CA GLY A 131 -9.37 1.45 -9.61
C GLY A 131 -9.58 2.71 -8.78
N GLU A 132 -10.72 2.78 -8.11
CA GLU A 132 -11.12 3.95 -7.32
C GLU A 132 -10.64 3.81 -5.86
N TYR A 133 -10.15 4.91 -5.27
CA TYR A 133 -9.82 4.91 -3.85
C TYR A 133 -11.08 4.68 -2.99
N LYS A 134 -11.13 3.56 -2.28
CA LYS A 134 -12.27 3.18 -1.41
C LYS A 134 -11.84 2.81 0.02
N LEU A 135 -10.73 3.35 0.52
CA LEU A 135 -10.31 3.09 1.91
C LEU A 135 -10.76 4.20 2.85
N GLU A 136 -11.24 3.82 4.02
CA GLU A 136 -11.36 4.69 5.18
C GLU A 136 -10.33 4.25 6.22
N ILE A 137 -9.55 5.20 6.72
CA ILE A 137 -8.46 4.92 7.66
C ILE A 137 -8.81 5.60 8.97
N SER A 138 -8.84 4.83 10.05
CA SER A 138 -9.13 5.32 11.39
C SER A 138 -8.05 4.87 12.38
N LYS A 139 -7.75 5.76 13.33
CA LYS A 139 -6.97 5.44 14.52
C LYS A 139 -7.88 5.55 15.73
N ASN A 140 -7.97 4.50 16.53
CA ASN A 140 -8.64 4.53 17.83
C ASN A 140 -7.68 3.97 18.88
N GLY A 141 -7.16 4.85 19.74
CA GLY A 141 -6.10 4.49 20.68
C GLY A 141 -4.85 3.98 19.97
N ASP A 142 -4.41 2.78 20.34
CA ASP A 142 -3.23 2.09 19.81
C ASP A 142 -3.55 1.25 18.56
N LEU A 143 -4.75 1.36 18.00
CA LEU A 143 -5.19 0.51 16.91
C LEU A 143 -5.49 1.32 15.65
N LEU A 144 -4.73 1.04 14.60
CA LEU A 144 -5.05 1.46 13.25
C LEU A 144 -5.99 0.42 12.62
N LYS A 145 -7.07 0.91 12.01
CA LYS A 145 -7.97 0.09 11.18
C LYS A 145 -8.20 0.77 9.84
N VAL A 146 -8.13 -0.02 8.79
CA VAL A 146 -8.49 0.37 7.43
C VAL A 146 -9.76 -0.36 7.06
N TYR A 147 -10.81 0.40 6.78
CA TYR A 147 -12.12 -0.11 6.40
C TYR A 147 -12.35 0.05 4.89
N SER A 148 -13.14 -0.87 4.35
CA SER A 148 -13.66 -0.76 3.00
C SER A 148 -14.81 0.25 2.94
N GLN A 149 -14.80 1.14 1.95
CA GLN A 149 -15.91 2.02 1.57
C GLN A 149 -16.65 1.53 0.31
N GLY A 150 -16.23 0.42 -0.28
CA GLY A 150 -16.79 -0.18 -1.49
C GLY A 150 -16.65 -1.70 -1.51
N LEU A 151 -16.64 -2.32 -2.69
CA LEU A 151 -16.19 -3.70 -2.84
C LEU A 151 -14.69 -3.67 -3.16
N ILE A 152 -13.85 -4.22 -2.28
CA ILE A 152 -12.38 -4.19 -2.42
C ILE A 152 -11.85 -5.61 -2.49
N TYR A 153 -10.99 -5.89 -3.46
CA TYR A 153 -10.26 -7.15 -3.53
C TYR A 153 -8.85 -6.97 -2.97
N TYR A 154 -8.48 -7.85 -2.04
CA TYR A 154 -7.14 -7.91 -1.46
C TYR A 154 -6.88 -9.30 -0.88
N ASP A 155 -5.68 -9.84 -1.12
CA ASP A 155 -5.22 -11.11 -0.55
C ASP A 155 -6.24 -12.25 -0.74
N ASP A 156 -6.73 -12.40 -1.98
CA ASP A 156 -7.74 -13.38 -2.40
C ASP A 156 -9.11 -13.28 -1.70
N VAL A 157 -9.40 -12.15 -1.06
CA VAL A 157 -10.65 -11.89 -0.36
C VAL A 157 -11.36 -10.65 -0.90
N LEU A 158 -12.69 -10.74 -1.03
CA LEU A 158 -13.57 -9.62 -1.35
C LEU A 158 -14.18 -9.01 -0.08
N PHE A 159 -13.73 -7.80 0.25
CA PHE A 159 -14.18 -7.01 1.38
C PHE A 159 -15.34 -6.09 0.98
N GLU A 160 -16.49 -6.29 1.61
CA GLU A 160 -17.65 -5.41 1.48
C GLU A 160 -17.47 -4.10 2.24
N LYS A 161 -18.32 -3.12 1.92
CA LYS A 161 -18.36 -1.84 2.64
C LYS A 161 -18.52 -2.06 4.15
N GLY A 162 -17.69 -1.40 4.93
CA GLY A 162 -17.62 -1.50 6.39
C GLY A 162 -16.71 -2.61 6.90
N ALA A 163 -16.25 -3.55 6.05
CA ALA A 163 -15.34 -4.60 6.48
C ALA A 163 -13.94 -4.04 6.77
N ILE A 164 -13.25 -4.61 7.76
CA ILE A 164 -11.86 -4.28 8.08
C ILE A 164 -10.95 -5.05 7.13
N ILE A 165 -10.19 -4.33 6.31
CA ILE A 165 -9.24 -4.89 5.35
C ILE A 165 -7.88 -5.10 6.01
N PHE A 166 -7.49 -4.17 6.88
CA PHE A 166 -6.20 -4.19 7.53
C PHE A 166 -6.32 -3.63 8.94
N SER A 167 -5.62 -4.25 9.89
CA SER A 167 -5.52 -3.75 11.25
C SER A 167 -4.11 -3.95 11.78
N LYS A 168 -3.62 -2.95 12.51
CA LYS A 168 -2.29 -3.00 13.11
C LYS A 168 -2.27 -2.22 14.41
N LYS A 169 -1.59 -2.78 15.42
CA LYS A 169 -1.21 -2.02 16.61
C LYS A 169 -0.14 -0.99 16.26
N ILE A 170 -0.40 0.26 16.63
CA ILE A 170 0.50 1.39 16.50
C ILE A 170 0.63 2.05 17.88
N ASP A 171 1.76 2.66 18.19
CA ASP A 171 1.89 3.40 19.46
C ASP A 171 0.88 4.54 19.56
N LEU A 172 0.39 4.75 20.78
CA LEU A 172 -0.57 5.81 21.12
C LEU A 172 -0.06 7.20 20.71
N ASN A 173 1.25 7.41 20.80
CA ASN A 173 1.90 8.70 20.55
C ASN A 173 2.22 8.98 19.07
N PHE A 174 1.76 8.12 18.14
CA PHE A 174 1.89 8.40 16.71
C PHE A 174 0.78 9.34 16.23
N GLU A 175 1.11 10.53 15.75
CA GLU A 175 0.25 11.24 14.82
C GLU A 175 0.24 10.54 13.45
N MET A 176 -0.83 10.73 12.70
CA MET A 176 -1.05 10.07 11.42
C MET A 176 -1.40 11.08 10.33
N GLU A 177 -0.70 11.01 9.21
CA GLU A 177 -1.05 11.75 8.00
C GLU A 177 -1.36 10.75 6.87
N ILE A 178 -2.39 11.05 6.08
CA ILE A 178 -2.82 10.19 4.99
C ILE A 178 -2.56 10.93 3.68
N ASN A 179 -1.55 10.45 2.95
CA ASN A 179 -1.17 10.98 1.66
C ASN A 179 -1.78 10.13 0.54
N LYS A 180 -2.63 10.76 -0.28
CA LYS A 180 -3.35 10.10 -1.38
C LYS A 180 -2.72 10.49 -2.71
N LEU A 181 -2.18 9.51 -3.42
CA LEU A 181 -1.59 9.63 -4.74
C LEU A 181 -2.39 8.78 -5.75
N PRO A 182 -2.32 9.06 -7.06
CA PRO A 182 -2.92 8.18 -8.06
C PRO A 182 -2.37 6.75 -7.93
N GLY A 183 -3.26 5.78 -7.64
CA GLY A 183 -2.91 4.35 -7.50
C GLY A 183 -2.13 3.98 -6.24
N ARG A 184 -1.99 4.91 -5.29
CA ARG A 184 -1.23 4.67 -4.04
C ARG A 184 -1.79 5.49 -2.88
N VAL A 185 -1.94 4.85 -1.72
CA VAL A 185 -2.14 5.56 -0.44
C VAL A 185 -0.97 5.27 0.49
N ILE A 186 -0.54 6.30 1.21
CA ILE A 186 0.51 6.20 2.22
C ILE A 186 -0.06 6.72 3.54
N ILE A 187 -0.05 5.86 4.55
CA ILE A 187 -0.38 6.18 5.94
C ILE A 187 0.94 6.39 6.66
N GLN A 188 1.31 7.63 6.91
CA GLN A 188 2.56 7.98 7.57
C GLN A 188 2.33 8.11 9.08
N PHE A 189 3.24 7.53 9.88
CA PHE A 189 3.21 7.64 11.33
C PHE A 189 4.32 8.58 11.80
N PHE A 190 3.92 9.66 12.44
CA PHE A 190 4.82 10.62 13.04
C PHE A 190 4.78 10.43 14.54
N ARG A 191 5.89 10.05 15.16
CA ARG A 191 6.04 10.20 16.61
C ARG A 191 6.36 11.67 16.91
N GLU A 192 5.87 12.22 18.01
CA GLU A 192 6.69 13.21 18.70
C GLU A 192 7.77 12.43 19.46
N TYR A 193 9.05 12.77 19.27
CA TYR A 193 10.10 12.22 20.12
C TYR A 193 10.17 13.09 21.37
N ASN A 194 9.76 12.51 22.49
CA ASN A 194 10.06 13.04 23.81
C ASN A 194 11.24 12.21 24.32
N ILE A 195 12.46 12.70 24.09
CA ILE A 195 13.68 12.03 24.54
C ILE A 195 13.82 12.34 26.03
N ASP A 196 13.76 11.31 26.88
CA ASP A 196 13.91 11.46 28.33
C ASP A 196 15.10 10.66 28.87
N ASN A 197 15.85 9.99 27.99
CA ASN A 197 17.01 9.18 28.36
C ASN A 197 18.23 9.45 27.46
N LEU A 198 19.36 9.78 28.08
CA LEU A 198 20.64 9.94 27.40
C LEU A 198 21.54 8.72 27.64
N ILE A 199 21.84 7.97 26.59
CA ILE A 199 22.80 6.86 26.62
C ILE A 199 24.17 7.40 26.27
N VAL A 200 25.09 7.38 27.25
CA VAL A 200 26.48 7.80 27.04
C VAL A 200 27.38 6.58 26.93
N LYS A 201 28.22 6.54 25.87
CA LYS A 201 29.19 5.47 25.63
C LYS A 201 30.53 6.01 25.17
N VAL A 202 31.57 5.18 25.31
CA VAL A 202 32.87 5.43 24.68
C VAL A 202 32.94 4.69 23.34
N PHE A 203 33.66 5.26 22.37
CA PHE A 203 33.90 4.64 21.07
C PHE A 203 34.58 3.26 21.27
N GLY A 204 34.03 2.23 20.64
CA GLY A 204 34.34 0.82 20.91
C GLY A 204 33.34 0.08 21.82
N GLU A 205 32.56 0.78 22.66
CA GLU A 205 31.53 0.14 23.49
C GLU A 205 30.24 -0.14 22.69
N LYS A 206 29.63 -1.31 22.91
CA LYS A 206 28.32 -1.61 22.33
C LYS A 206 27.18 -0.98 23.13
N ILE A 207 26.11 -0.64 22.41
CA ILE A 207 24.83 -0.25 23.00
C ILE A 207 23.92 -1.48 22.92
N ASP A 208 23.88 -2.24 24.01
CA ASP A 208 23.18 -3.54 24.03
C ASP A 208 21.69 -3.43 24.41
N SER A 209 21.26 -2.27 24.95
CA SER A 209 19.87 -2.01 25.34
C SER A 209 19.53 -0.52 25.23
N TYR A 210 18.39 -0.20 24.60
CA TYR A 210 17.83 1.15 24.49
C TYR A 210 16.32 1.08 24.28
N ASP A 211 15.61 2.16 24.56
CA ASP A 211 14.18 2.29 24.33
C ASP A 211 13.85 3.37 23.28
N SER A 212 12.56 3.58 23.02
CA SER A 212 12.08 4.56 22.04
C SER A 212 12.28 6.03 22.43
N LYS A 213 12.74 6.30 23.65
CA LYS A 213 12.97 7.64 24.18
C LYS A 213 14.46 7.91 24.45
N SER A 214 15.32 7.00 24.00
CA SER A 214 16.75 7.08 24.18
C SER A 214 17.42 7.89 23.06
N PHE A 215 18.46 8.63 23.41
CA PHE A 215 19.40 9.25 22.47
C PHE A 215 20.82 8.80 22.80
N ALA A 216 21.60 8.43 21.80
CA ALA A 216 22.98 7.97 21.98
C ALA A 216 24.00 9.10 21.80
N LEU A 217 24.87 9.25 22.79
CA LEU A 217 26.02 10.15 22.76
C LEU A 217 27.30 9.32 22.95
N VAL A 218 28.09 9.18 21.89
CA VAL A 218 29.31 8.35 21.91
C VAL A 218 30.54 9.24 21.85
N PHE A 219 31.47 9.07 22.79
CA PHE A 219 32.70 9.87 22.86
C PHE A 219 33.95 9.09 22.43
N LYS A 220 34.89 9.75 21.75
CA LYS A 220 36.25 9.26 21.52
C LYS A 220 37.27 10.33 21.91
N ASN A 221 38.31 9.94 22.65
CA ASN A 221 39.31 10.90 23.08
C ASN A 221 40.16 11.30 21.88
N SER A 222 40.13 12.58 21.51
CA SER A 222 40.78 13.06 20.31
C SER A 222 40.86 14.58 20.26
N ASN A 223 41.93 15.13 19.70
CA ASN A 223 42.05 16.56 19.42
C ASN A 223 41.39 16.99 18.10
N LEU A 224 40.65 16.09 17.44
CA LEU A 224 40.05 16.37 16.14
C LEU A 224 38.91 17.39 16.22
N ASN A 225 38.22 17.50 17.35
CA ASN A 225 37.08 18.39 17.57
C ASN A 225 36.02 18.22 16.48
N ILE A 226 35.60 16.97 16.28
CA ILE A 226 34.65 16.58 15.25
C ILE A 226 33.40 16.00 15.92
N ILE A 227 32.25 16.30 15.34
CA ILE A 227 31.00 15.59 15.58
C ILE A 227 30.58 14.89 14.29
N PHE A 228 30.20 13.63 14.43
CA PHE A 228 29.63 12.84 13.37
C PHE A 228 28.14 12.63 13.61
N VAL A 229 27.36 12.95 12.59
CA VAL A 229 25.94 12.64 12.50
C VAL A 229 25.79 11.44 11.57
N PRO A 230 25.06 10.39 11.96
CA PRO A 230 24.76 9.26 11.08
C PRO A 230 24.20 9.76 9.75
N ASN A 231 24.81 9.37 8.63
CA ASN A 231 24.31 9.76 7.32
C ASN A 231 23.05 8.96 6.95
N TYR A 232 22.21 9.59 6.14
CA TYR A 232 21.09 8.95 5.46
C TYR A 232 21.59 7.80 4.57
N SER A 233 20.93 6.64 4.66
CA SER A 233 21.05 5.60 3.64
C SER A 233 19.97 5.82 2.59
N PRO A 234 20.33 6.18 1.34
CA PRO A 234 19.37 6.36 0.25
C PRO A 234 18.59 5.10 -0.11
N ASP A 235 19.01 3.93 0.38
CA ASP A 235 18.35 2.65 0.16
C ASP A 235 17.03 2.48 0.94
N PHE A 236 16.68 3.41 1.84
CA PHE A 236 15.53 3.30 2.74
C PHE A 236 14.51 4.44 2.64
N ASP A 237 14.03 4.82 1.45
CA ASP A 237 12.77 5.57 1.18
C ASP A 237 12.35 6.62 2.26
N GLY A 238 13.28 7.38 2.84
CA GLY A 238 13.00 8.38 3.90
C GLY A 238 12.65 7.86 5.30
N LYS A 239 12.76 6.56 5.62
CA LYS A 239 12.40 6.02 6.96
C LYS A 239 13.34 6.44 8.08
N ASP A 240 14.61 6.58 7.74
CA ASP A 240 15.66 7.02 8.66
C ASP A 240 15.69 8.56 8.79
N TRP A 241 14.86 9.28 8.01
CA TRP A 241 14.83 10.75 7.96
C TRP A 241 14.62 11.36 9.34
N LYS A 242 13.81 10.74 10.17
CA LYS A 242 13.45 11.27 11.48
C LYS A 242 14.54 11.03 12.53
N ILE A 243 15.23 9.89 12.45
CA ILE A 243 16.40 9.58 13.27
C ILE A 243 17.54 10.51 12.88
N PHE A 244 17.75 10.68 11.56
CA PHE A 244 18.65 11.65 10.99
C PHE A 244 18.32 13.06 11.44
N SER A 245 17.07 13.52 11.34
CA SER A 245 16.71 14.91 11.64
C SER A 245 16.94 15.27 13.11
N ILE A 246 16.70 14.33 14.04
CA ILE A 246 17.00 14.51 15.46
C ILE A 246 18.52 14.55 15.68
N SER A 247 19.23 13.57 15.15
CA SER A 247 20.69 13.49 15.26
C SER A 247 21.37 14.72 14.64
N GLU A 248 20.83 15.23 13.53
CA GLU A 248 21.28 16.44 12.85
C GLU A 248 20.96 17.70 13.66
N LYS A 249 19.73 17.83 14.19
CA LYS A 249 19.34 18.97 15.02
C LYS A 249 20.30 19.10 16.21
N ILE A 250 20.43 18.04 17.00
CA ILE A 250 21.32 17.99 18.17
C ILE A 250 22.77 18.20 17.73
N GLY A 251 23.21 17.50 16.68
CA GLY A 251 24.57 17.63 16.17
C GLY A 251 24.96 19.05 15.76
N LYS A 252 24.05 19.80 15.11
CA LYS A 252 24.26 21.20 14.71
C LYS A 252 24.35 22.13 15.91
N VAL A 253 23.46 22.01 16.90
CA VAL A 253 23.52 22.88 18.09
C VAL A 253 24.76 22.59 18.93
N THR A 254 25.14 21.32 19.12
CA THR A 254 26.37 20.93 19.82
C THR A 254 27.61 21.39 19.05
N SER A 255 27.65 21.22 17.72
CA SER A 255 28.73 21.72 16.86
C SER A 255 28.96 23.22 17.05
N LYS A 256 27.88 24.01 17.01
CA LYS A 256 27.94 25.45 17.18
C LYS A 256 28.42 25.85 18.57
N ARG A 257 27.91 25.20 19.62
CA ARG A 257 28.25 25.51 21.02
C ARG A 257 29.73 25.24 21.34
N PHE A 258 30.25 24.09 20.89
CA PHE A 258 31.59 23.62 21.23
C PHE A 258 32.62 23.81 20.11
N LYS A 259 32.26 24.53 19.04
CA LYS A 259 33.11 24.79 17.86
C LYS A 259 33.64 23.49 17.21
N LEU A 260 32.81 22.45 17.18
CA LEU A 260 33.15 21.16 16.57
C LEU A 260 32.85 21.19 15.07
N LYS A 261 33.66 20.56 14.24
CA LYS A 261 33.35 20.36 12.81
C LYS A 261 32.34 19.23 12.64
N ILE A 262 31.28 19.45 11.87
CA ILE A 262 30.25 18.44 11.60
C ILE A 262 30.57 17.63 10.34
N TYR A 263 30.41 16.31 10.43
CA TYR A 263 30.52 15.39 9.30
C TYR A 263 29.34 14.42 9.28
N TYR A 264 28.87 14.09 8.08
CA TYR A 264 27.76 13.16 7.87
C TYR A 264 28.29 11.85 7.30
N LEU A 265 28.31 10.79 8.09
CA LEU A 265 28.82 9.48 7.68
C LEU A 265 27.99 8.36 8.32
N PRO A 266 27.75 7.23 7.64
CA PRO A 266 27.13 6.07 8.27
C PRO A 266 28.08 5.46 9.31
N PHE A 267 27.59 5.19 10.52
CA PHE A 267 28.39 4.57 11.58
C PHE A 267 27.82 3.21 11.97
N VAL A 268 28.64 2.16 11.84
CA VAL A 268 28.27 0.78 12.21
C VAL A 268 28.03 0.62 13.71
N GLN A 269 28.58 1.51 14.54
CA GLN A 269 28.51 1.41 16.00
C GLN A 269 27.17 1.91 16.58
N LEU A 270 26.43 2.76 15.87
CA LEU A 270 25.11 3.21 16.30
C LEU A 270 24.04 2.26 15.72
N PRO A 271 23.11 1.75 16.54
CA PRO A 271 21.94 1.05 16.03
C PRO A 271 21.18 1.92 15.02
N LYS A 272 20.73 1.31 13.92
CA LYS A 272 20.11 2.05 12.80
C LYS A 272 18.85 2.82 13.19
N ASP A 273 18.15 2.36 14.22
CA ASP A 273 16.88 2.91 14.70
C ASP A 273 17.01 3.83 15.92
N LEU A 274 18.24 4.10 16.39
CA LEU A 274 18.53 4.93 17.56
C LEU A 274 19.10 6.29 17.14
N PRO A 275 18.44 7.44 17.42
CA PRO A 275 19.04 8.74 17.19
C PRO A 275 20.28 8.91 18.06
N GLY A 276 21.32 9.52 17.50
CA GLY A 276 22.56 9.70 18.22
C GLY A 276 23.65 10.39 17.41
N ILE A 277 24.69 10.81 18.13
CA ILE A 277 25.85 11.50 17.58
C ILE A 277 27.13 10.91 18.17
N ILE A 278 28.22 11.01 17.42
CA ILE A 278 29.55 10.56 17.86
C ILE A 278 30.49 11.76 17.88
N ILE A 279 31.17 11.97 19.00
CA ILE A 279 32.00 13.14 19.22
C ILE A 279 33.44 12.74 19.50
N PHE A 280 34.36 13.27 18.70
CA PHE A 280 35.80 13.11 18.83
C PHE A 280 36.35 14.41 19.40
N ALA A 281 36.52 14.46 20.71
CA ALA A 281 36.95 15.65 21.46
C ALA A 281 37.84 15.26 22.66
N PRO A 282 38.62 16.20 23.21
CA PRO A 282 39.44 15.96 24.40
C PRO A 282 38.57 15.58 25.61
N LYS A 283 39.02 14.62 26.43
CA LYS A 283 38.26 14.10 27.58
C LYS A 283 37.75 15.18 28.53
N GLU A 284 38.52 16.24 28.72
CA GLU A 284 38.17 17.39 29.55
C GLU A 284 36.89 18.11 29.11
N THR A 285 36.49 17.99 27.84
CA THR A 285 35.27 18.65 27.30
C THR A 285 34.01 17.79 27.41
N TRP A 286 34.14 16.48 27.71
CA TRP A 286 33.03 15.54 27.57
C TRP A 286 31.88 15.81 28.53
N ASN A 287 32.18 16.20 29.77
CA ASN A 287 31.15 16.47 30.77
C ASN A 287 30.29 17.68 30.38
N ASP A 288 30.92 18.74 29.86
CA ASP A 288 30.22 19.93 29.40
C ASP A 288 29.34 19.64 28.20
N ILE A 289 29.87 18.86 27.24
CA ILE A 289 29.12 18.42 26.06
C ILE A 289 27.95 17.53 26.46
N LYS A 290 28.17 16.56 27.35
CA LYS A 290 27.12 15.67 27.87
C LYS A 290 26.00 16.50 28.47
N LYS A 291 26.32 17.40 29.41
CA LYS A 291 25.33 18.22 30.10
C LYS A 291 24.52 19.08 29.13
N PHE A 292 25.18 19.69 28.15
CA PHE A 292 24.51 20.48 27.12
C PHE A 292 23.56 19.61 26.27
N VAL A 293 24.01 18.43 25.82
CA VAL A 293 23.15 17.53 25.03
C VAL A 293 21.96 17.05 25.86
N GLU A 294 22.18 16.76 27.14
CA GLU A 294 21.17 16.35 28.10
C GLU A 294 20.09 17.44 28.30
N GLU A 295 20.47 18.71 28.34
CA GLU A 295 19.56 19.88 28.40
C GLU A 295 18.81 20.14 27.08
N GLU A 296 19.37 19.79 25.93
CA GLU A 296 18.75 20.05 24.61
C GLU A 296 17.75 18.97 24.18
N ILE A 297 17.81 17.79 24.80
CA ILE A 297 16.94 16.65 24.48
C ILE A 297 15.78 16.48 25.47
N MET A 298 15.93 16.96 26.73
CA MET A 298 14.90 16.95 27.78
C MET A 298 14.10 18.25 27.84
#